data_AF-R6MNX1-F1
#
_entry.id   AF-R6MNX1-F1
#
_cell.length_a   1.000
_cell.length_b   1.000
_cell.length_c   1.000
_cell.angle_alpha   90.00
_cell.angle_beta   90.00
_cell.angle_gamma   90.00
#
_symmetry.space_group_name_H-M   'P 1'
#
loop_
_entity.id
_entity.type
_entity.pdbx_description
1 polymer ?
#
loop_
_entity_poly.entity_id
_entity_poly.type
_entity_poly.pdbx_seq_one_letter_code
_entity_poly.pdbx_strand_id
1 'polypeptide(L)'
;MKARYPSYMKHSRIWKFILLGLLIVILVPFGLFAFGNYMTTYYNRMDYPWRHPDTVWRSEAPRAEIAVDGDKRATLHLEVDGEMRPFTFHRKGRGVYIYRAETAGEDSETSVLVCSVDTASEDVLRLKIEEERDDLYHGAYKYITFRRVAG
;
A
#
# COMPACT_ATOMS: atom_id res chain seq x y z
N MET A 1 -1.15 6.93 -74.35
CA MET A 1 -1.93 6.04 -73.45
C MET A 1 -1.80 6.58 -72.03
N LYS A 2 -2.91 6.98 -71.39
CA LYS A 2 -2.90 7.45 -69.98
C LYS A 2 -2.94 6.22 -69.06
N ALA A 3 -1.89 6.00 -68.27
CA ALA A 3 -1.86 4.95 -67.26
C ALA A 3 -2.99 5.18 -66.25
N ARG A 4 -3.98 4.29 -66.23
CA ARG A 4 -5.09 4.31 -65.28
C ARG A 4 -4.63 3.55 -64.04
N TYR A 5 -4.25 4.29 -63.00
CA TYR A 5 -3.84 3.69 -61.73
C TYR A 5 -4.98 2.86 -61.14
N PRO A 6 -4.73 1.61 -60.71
CA PRO A 6 -5.77 0.73 -60.21
C PRO A 6 -6.26 1.17 -58.81
N SER A 7 -7.58 1.12 -58.64
CA SER A 7 -8.37 1.62 -57.50
C SER A 7 -8.00 1.03 -56.12
N TYR A 8 -7.24 -0.06 -56.06
CA TYR A 8 -6.87 -0.73 -54.80
C TYR A 8 -5.92 0.09 -53.91
N MET A 9 -5.19 1.07 -54.46
CA MET A 9 -4.27 1.90 -53.67
C MET A 9 -4.97 2.89 -52.72
N LYS A 10 -6.24 3.26 -52.98
CA LYS A 10 -7.03 4.10 -52.05
C LYS A 10 -7.47 3.33 -50.80
N HIS A 11 -7.80 2.05 -50.95
CA HIS A 11 -8.20 1.19 -49.81
C HIS A 11 -7.02 0.88 -48.88
N SER A 12 -5.79 0.74 -49.40
CA SER A 12 -4.59 0.47 -48.60
C SER A 12 -4.31 1.56 -47.55
N ARG A 13 -4.59 2.84 -47.86
CA ARG A 13 -4.42 3.94 -46.89
C ARG A 13 -5.37 3.82 -45.71
N ILE A 14 -6.63 3.50 -45.96
CA ILE A 14 -7.67 3.38 -44.92
C ILE A 14 -7.41 2.16 -44.03
N TRP A 15 -7.05 1.02 -44.62
CA TRP A 15 -6.73 -0.21 -43.88
C TRP A 15 -5.58 -0.02 -42.89
N LYS A 16 -4.57 0.79 -43.22
CA LYS A 16 -3.48 1.13 -42.29
C LYS A 16 -3.99 1.86 -41.06
N PHE A 17 -4.93 2.79 -41.21
CA PHE A 17 -5.54 3.50 -40.07
C PHE A 17 -6.45 2.58 -39.24
N ILE A 18 -7.18 1.66 -39.87
CA ILE A 18 -8.01 0.67 -39.17
C ILE A 18 -7.13 -0.29 -38.35
N LEU A 19 -6.06 -0.82 -38.95
CA LEU A 19 -5.10 -1.69 -38.27
C LEU A 19 -4.38 -0.96 -37.13
N LEU A 20 -3.97 0.29 -37.34
CA LEU A 20 -3.34 1.11 -36.30
C LEU A 20 -4.32 1.39 -35.16
N GLY A 21 -5.58 1.70 -35.47
CA GLY A 21 -6.63 1.90 -34.48
C GLY A 21 -6.86 0.64 -33.63
N LEU A 22 -7.00 -0.53 -34.28
CA LEU A 22 -7.15 -1.81 -33.58
C LEU A 22 -5.95 -2.13 -32.68
N LEU A 23 -4.73 -1.84 -33.15
CA LEU A 23 -3.51 -2.03 -32.37
C LEU A 23 -3.50 -1.14 -31.12
N ILE A 24 -3.87 0.13 -31.25
CA ILE A 24 -3.97 1.08 -30.12
C ILE A 24 -5.03 0.62 -29.12
N VAL A 25 -6.19 0.16 -29.60
CA VAL A 25 -7.29 -0.32 -28.75
C VAL A 25 -6.90 -1.56 -27.93
N ILE A 26 -5.93 -2.35 -28.38
CA ILE A 26 -5.41 -3.49 -27.61
C ILE A 26 -4.25 -3.06 -26.70
N LEU A 27 -3.29 -2.30 -27.23
CA LEU A 27 -2.07 -1.94 -26.50
C LEU A 27 -2.33 -0.95 -25.37
N VAL A 28 -3.24 0.01 -25.53
CA VAL A 28 -3.49 1.04 -24.50
C VAL A 28 -4.15 0.43 -23.25
N PRO A 29 -5.24 -0.36 -23.33
CA PRO A 29 -5.79 -1.02 -22.16
C PRO A 29 -4.82 -2.01 -21.52
N PHE A 30 -4.07 -2.78 -22.34
CA PHE A 30 -3.08 -3.71 -21.82
C PHE A 30 -1.93 -2.99 -21.11
N GLY A 31 -1.44 -1.88 -21.67
CA GLY A 31 -0.42 -1.03 -21.07
C GLY A 31 -0.89 -0.39 -19.76
N LEU A 32 -2.12 0.12 -19.71
CA LEU A 32 -2.72 0.65 -18.49
C LEU A 32 -2.92 -0.43 -17.42
N PHE A 33 -3.35 -1.64 -17.81
CA PHE A 33 -3.50 -2.77 -16.90
C PHE A 33 -2.15 -3.26 -16.36
N ALA A 34 -1.14 -3.40 -17.22
CA ALA A 34 0.20 -3.79 -16.82
C ALA A 34 0.86 -2.73 -15.91
N PHE A 35 0.70 -1.44 -16.25
CA PHE A 35 1.17 -0.34 -15.42
C PHE A 35 0.45 -0.29 -14.07
N GLY A 36 -0.87 -0.48 -14.05
CA GLY A 36 -1.65 -0.56 -12.81
C GLY A 36 -1.20 -1.70 -11.89
N ASN A 37 -0.94 -2.88 -12.47
CA ASN A 37 -0.40 -4.02 -11.72
C ASN A 37 1.03 -3.76 -11.24
N TYR A 38 1.90 -3.20 -12.08
CA TYR A 38 3.26 -2.83 -11.71
C TYR A 38 3.28 -1.83 -10.55
N MET A 39 2.45 -0.78 -10.62
CA MET A 39 2.31 0.19 -9.53
C MET A 39 1.76 -0.47 -8.27
N THR A 40 0.78 -1.37 -8.40
CA THR A 40 0.25 -2.16 -7.27
C THR A 40 1.35 -3.00 -6.61
N THR A 41 2.20 -3.66 -7.40
CA THR A 41 3.36 -4.41 -6.89
C THR A 41 4.41 -3.50 -6.26
N TYR A 42 4.69 -2.35 -6.86
CA TYR A 42 5.64 -1.36 -6.35
C TYR A 42 5.20 -0.80 -4.97
N TYR A 43 3.92 -0.43 -4.83
CA TYR A 43 3.36 -0.03 -3.54
C TYR A 43 3.26 -1.20 -2.55
N ASN A 44 3.03 -2.43 -3.03
CA ASN A 44 3.15 -3.63 -2.21
C ASN A 44 4.60 -3.94 -1.81
N ARG A 45 5.59 -3.32 -2.46
CA ARG A 45 7.02 -3.47 -2.18
C ARG A 45 7.57 -2.48 -1.16
N MET A 46 6.73 -1.67 -0.53
CA MET A 46 7.13 -0.86 0.63
C MET A 46 7.83 -1.72 1.70
N ASP A 47 8.91 -1.17 2.28
CA ASP A 47 9.72 -1.83 3.31
C ASP A 47 8.98 -1.78 4.64
N TYR A 48 8.10 -2.76 4.82
CA TYR A 48 7.36 -2.94 6.05
C TYR A 48 8.21 -3.69 7.08
N PRO A 49 7.93 -3.49 8.39
CA PRO A 49 8.67 -4.13 9.48
C PRO A 49 8.85 -5.64 9.31
N TRP A 50 7.81 -6.38 8.89
CA TRP A 50 7.86 -7.85 8.69
C TRP A 50 8.81 -8.33 7.57
N ARG A 51 9.49 -7.43 6.86
CA ARG A 51 10.59 -7.77 5.94
C ARG A 51 11.96 -7.73 6.61
N HIS A 52 12.05 -7.18 7.80
CA HIS A 52 13.26 -7.01 8.57
C HIS A 52 13.14 -7.87 9.84
N PRO A 53 13.44 -9.19 9.75
CA PRO A 53 13.44 -10.05 10.94
C PRO A 53 14.48 -9.57 11.94
N ASP A 54 14.28 -9.90 13.21
CA ASP A 54 15.17 -9.53 14.31
C ASP A 54 15.38 -8.02 14.44
N THR A 55 14.31 -7.24 14.22
CA THR A 55 14.34 -5.77 14.35
C THR A 55 13.24 -5.24 15.25
N VAL A 56 13.51 -4.09 15.86
CA VAL A 56 12.56 -3.34 16.66
C VAL A 56 12.35 -1.98 16.01
N TRP A 57 11.11 -1.54 15.90
CA TRP A 57 10.76 -0.25 15.33
C TRP A 57 10.05 0.59 16.38
N ARG A 58 10.54 1.81 16.65
CA ARG A 58 10.05 2.65 17.75
C ARG A 58 9.51 3.98 17.26
N SER A 59 8.41 4.42 17.85
CA SER A 59 7.85 5.76 17.75
C SER A 59 7.91 6.43 19.12
N GLU A 60 8.24 7.72 19.15
CA GLU A 60 8.31 8.50 20.39
C GLU A 60 6.98 9.21 20.71
N ALA A 61 6.23 9.62 19.70
CA ALA A 61 4.98 10.37 19.84
C ALA A 61 3.98 9.99 18.72
N PRO A 62 2.97 9.13 18.99
CA PRO A 62 2.75 8.42 20.25
C PRO A 62 3.86 7.40 20.51
N ARG A 63 4.08 7.04 21.77
CA ARG A 63 5.00 5.96 22.11
C ARG A 63 4.44 4.64 21.59
N ALA A 64 5.17 4.01 20.68
CA ALA A 64 4.77 2.76 20.07
C ALA A 64 6.00 1.92 19.70
N GLU A 65 5.83 0.61 19.67
CA GLU A 65 6.88 -0.33 19.30
C GLU A 65 6.34 -1.45 18.41
N ILE A 66 7.06 -1.79 17.35
CA ILE A 66 6.84 -3.00 16.57
C ILE A 66 8.08 -3.88 16.71
N ALA A 67 7.92 -5.05 17.33
CA ALA A 67 8.96 -6.07 17.39
C ALA A 67 8.71 -7.10 16.29
N VAL A 68 9.76 -7.47 15.55
CA VAL A 68 9.69 -8.47 14.48
C VAL A 68 10.62 -9.61 14.82
N ASP A 69 10.08 -10.81 15.02
CA ASP A 69 10.87 -12.00 15.33
C ASP A 69 11.55 -12.60 14.08
N GLY A 70 12.43 -13.58 14.30
CA GLY A 70 13.11 -14.31 13.22
C GLY A 70 12.16 -15.05 12.26
N ASP A 71 10.96 -15.39 12.72
CA ASP A 71 9.88 -15.99 11.92
C ASP A 71 9.04 -14.93 11.17
N LYS A 72 9.47 -13.66 11.21
CA LYS A 72 8.82 -12.49 10.58
C LYS A 72 7.44 -12.17 11.15
N ARG A 73 7.13 -12.65 12.35
CA ARG A 73 5.93 -12.23 13.07
C ARG A 73 6.19 -10.86 13.68
N ALA A 74 5.31 -9.92 13.36
CA ALA A 74 5.38 -8.58 13.89
C ALA A 74 4.35 -8.42 15.03
N THR A 75 4.80 -7.95 16.18
CA THR A 75 3.95 -7.63 17.34
C THR A 75 3.97 -6.13 17.58
N LEU A 76 2.80 -5.49 17.60
CA LEU A 76 2.64 -4.07 17.85
C LEU A 76 2.29 -3.82 19.32
N HIS A 77 2.96 -2.86 19.93
CA HIS A 77 2.58 -2.27 21.20
C HIS A 77 2.35 -0.78 21.03
N LEU A 78 1.25 -0.27 21.57
CA LEU A 78 0.91 1.14 21.58
C LEU A 78 0.77 1.61 23.03
N GLU A 79 1.22 2.82 23.31
CA GLU A 79 0.90 3.51 24.56
C GLU A 79 -0.55 3.97 24.54
N VAL A 80 -1.32 3.53 25.53
CA VAL A 80 -2.70 3.94 25.80
C VAL A 80 -2.80 4.20 27.30
N ASP A 81 -3.26 5.39 27.68
CA ASP A 81 -3.37 5.82 29.08
C ASP A 81 -2.06 5.69 29.89
N GLY A 82 -0.90 5.85 29.24
CA GLY A 82 0.44 5.75 29.85
C GLY A 82 0.97 4.31 29.99
N GLU A 83 0.25 3.31 29.50
CA GLU A 83 0.66 1.91 29.51
C GLU A 83 0.90 1.38 28.09
N MET A 84 1.99 0.65 27.89
CA MET A 84 2.24 -0.07 26.63
C MET A 84 1.35 -1.31 26.59
N ARG A 85 0.40 -1.35 25.65
CA ARG A 85 -0.54 -2.47 25.48
C ARG A 85 -0.33 -3.15 24.13
N PRO A 86 -0.49 -4.48 24.05
CA PRO A 86 -0.34 -5.23 22.81
C PRO A 86 -1.56 -5.05 21.89
N PHE A 87 -1.28 -4.93 20.59
CA PHE A 87 -2.28 -4.84 19.54
C PHE A 87 -1.92 -5.77 18.38
N THR A 88 -2.95 -6.24 17.70
CA THR A 88 -2.81 -6.93 16.42
C THR A 88 -2.95 -5.91 15.30
N PHE A 89 -2.17 -6.04 14.23
CA PHE A 89 -2.27 -5.14 13.10
C PHE A 89 -2.10 -5.89 11.78
N HIS A 90 -2.93 -5.51 10.81
CA HIS A 90 -2.97 -6.14 9.50
C HIS A 90 -2.99 -5.11 8.40
N ARG A 91 -2.34 -5.43 7.28
CA ARG A 91 -2.45 -4.62 6.08
C ARG A 91 -3.69 -5.02 5.30
N LYS A 92 -4.61 -4.08 5.08
CA LYS A 92 -5.80 -4.27 4.24
C LYS A 92 -5.83 -3.18 3.17
N GLY A 93 -5.69 -3.60 1.91
CA GLY A 93 -5.57 -2.67 0.78
C GLY A 93 -4.37 -1.73 0.94
N ARG A 94 -4.64 -0.42 1.00
CA ARG A 94 -3.62 0.64 1.16
C ARG A 94 -3.43 1.11 2.62
N GLY A 95 -4.13 0.49 3.57
CA GLY A 95 -4.10 0.88 4.97
C GLY A 95 -3.59 -0.22 5.90
N VAL A 96 -3.27 0.19 7.12
CA VAL A 96 -2.94 -0.65 8.27
C VAL A 96 -4.09 -0.51 9.26
N TYR A 97 -4.70 -1.64 9.61
CA TYR A 97 -5.80 -1.72 10.55
C TYR A 97 -5.26 -2.31 11.85
N ILE A 98 -5.55 -1.65 12.96
CA ILE A 98 -5.06 -2.01 14.29
C ILE A 98 -6.25 -2.42 15.15
N TYR A 99 -6.11 -3.53 15.84
CA TYR A 99 -7.14 -4.22 16.62
C TYR A 99 -6.62 -4.52 18.02
N ARG A 100 -7.49 -4.50 19.03
CA ARG A 100 -7.11 -5.01 20.36
C ARG A 100 -6.75 -6.50 20.25
N ALA A 101 -5.67 -6.91 20.89
CA ALA A 101 -5.17 -8.29 20.80
C ALA A 101 -6.18 -9.35 21.32
N GLU A 102 -7.08 -8.97 22.23
CA GLU A 102 -8.09 -9.85 22.84
C GLU A 102 -9.30 -10.13 21.93
N THR A 103 -9.51 -9.31 20.89
CA THR A 103 -10.60 -9.48 19.92
C THR A 103 -10.10 -10.32 18.74
N ALA A 104 -10.10 -11.64 18.92
CA ALA A 104 -9.79 -12.60 17.86
C ALA A 104 -10.94 -12.65 16.81
N GLY A 105 -10.99 -11.66 15.92
CA GLY A 105 -11.91 -11.64 14.78
C GLY A 105 -11.51 -10.55 13.77
N GLU A 106 -11.15 -10.95 12.55
CA GLU A 106 -10.69 -10.09 11.44
C GLU A 106 -11.80 -9.21 10.80
N ASP A 107 -12.83 -8.85 11.56
CA ASP A 107 -13.91 -7.99 11.05
C ASP A 107 -13.55 -6.51 11.22
N SER A 108 -13.71 -5.72 10.15
CA SER A 108 -13.33 -4.29 10.14
C SER A 108 -14.01 -3.43 11.20
N GLU A 109 -15.14 -3.88 11.76
CA GLU A 109 -15.88 -3.20 12.82
C GLU A 109 -15.15 -3.19 14.18
N THR A 110 -14.15 -4.04 14.38
CA THR A 110 -13.42 -4.15 15.66
C THR A 110 -12.08 -3.42 15.68
N SER A 111 -11.69 -2.78 14.56
CA SER A 111 -10.47 -1.97 14.51
C SER A 111 -10.60 -0.76 15.41
N VAL A 112 -9.56 -0.45 16.19
CA VAL A 112 -9.50 0.74 17.07
C VAL A 112 -8.76 1.91 16.43
N LEU A 113 -7.95 1.61 15.41
CA LEU A 113 -7.20 2.59 14.63
C LEU A 113 -7.14 2.11 13.19
N VAL A 114 -7.42 3.01 12.25
CA VAL A 114 -7.14 2.81 10.83
C VAL A 114 -6.11 3.82 10.40
N CYS A 115 -5.07 3.35 9.73
CA CYS A 115 -4.00 4.21 9.24
C CYS A 115 -3.78 4.03 7.74
N SER A 116 -3.47 5.11 7.04
CA SER A 116 -2.84 5.02 5.71
C SER A 116 -1.32 5.04 5.85
N VAL A 117 -0.63 4.43 4.89
CA VAL A 117 0.83 4.46 4.83
C VAL A 117 1.26 5.75 4.14
N ASP A 118 1.85 6.67 4.92
CA ASP A 118 2.39 7.94 4.42
C ASP A 118 3.79 7.74 3.84
N THR A 119 4.63 6.96 4.53
CA THR A 119 5.98 6.62 4.08
C THR A 119 6.36 5.23 4.60
N ALA A 120 7.02 4.43 3.77
CA ALA A 120 7.64 3.18 4.19
C ALA A 120 8.94 2.99 3.42
N SER A 121 10.03 2.89 4.16
CA SER A 121 11.42 2.79 3.70
C SER A 121 12.18 1.91 4.67
N GLU A 122 13.41 1.54 4.30
CA GLU A 122 14.23 0.59 5.04
C GLU A 122 14.35 0.88 6.56
N ASP A 123 14.38 2.16 6.95
CA ASP A 123 14.55 2.57 8.35
C ASP A 123 13.36 3.35 8.93
N VAL A 124 12.37 3.71 8.11
CA VAL A 124 11.25 4.56 8.55
C VAL A 124 9.93 4.05 8.00
N LEU A 125 8.98 3.82 8.92
CA LEU A 125 7.57 3.60 8.62
C LEU A 125 6.76 4.73 9.26
N ARG A 126 6.07 5.51 8.45
CA ARG A 126 5.15 6.55 8.90
C ARG A 126 3.72 6.19 8.51
N LEU A 127 2.89 6.07 9.53
CA LEU A 127 1.47 5.81 9.41
C LEU A 127 0.72 7.13 9.67
N LYS A 128 -0.17 7.53 8.77
CA LYS A 128 -1.13 8.60 8.99
C LYS A 128 -2.37 8.01 9.61
N ILE A 129 -2.82 8.55 10.73
CA ILE A 129 -4.05 8.11 11.39
C ILE A 129 -5.23 8.70 10.63
N GLU A 130 -6.21 7.86 10.29
CA GLU A 130 -7.44 8.30 9.63
C GLU A 130 -8.44 8.79 10.67
N GLU A 131 -8.92 10.02 10.51
CA GLU A 131 -9.83 10.69 11.46
C GLU A 131 -11.16 9.95 11.64
N GLU A 132 -11.62 9.24 10.60
CA GLU A 132 -12.85 8.44 10.66
C GLU A 132 -12.76 7.29 11.67
N ARG A 133 -11.55 6.84 12.03
CA ARG A 133 -11.34 5.72 12.95
C ARG A 133 -10.08 5.88 13.79
N ASP A 134 -10.17 6.77 14.78
CA ASP A 134 -9.17 7.01 15.82
C ASP A 134 -9.80 6.92 17.22
N ASP A 135 -10.02 5.68 17.67
CA ASP A 135 -10.63 5.39 18.96
C ASP A 135 -9.61 5.46 20.12
N LEU A 136 -8.31 5.58 19.82
CA LEU A 136 -7.25 5.59 20.85
C LEU A 136 -6.73 6.98 21.18
N TYR A 137 -6.51 7.82 20.16
CA TYR A 137 -5.83 9.10 20.33
C TYR A 137 -6.76 10.29 20.14
N HIS A 138 -7.95 10.09 19.57
CA HIS A 138 -8.98 11.13 19.42
C HIS A 138 -8.44 12.43 18.80
N GLY A 139 -7.58 12.31 17.78
CA GLY A 139 -6.97 13.43 17.06
C GLY A 139 -5.72 14.01 17.72
N ALA A 140 -5.27 13.50 18.88
CA ALA A 140 -4.04 13.97 19.52
C ALA A 140 -2.80 13.74 18.65
N TYR A 141 -2.81 12.69 17.83
CA TYR A 141 -1.73 12.38 16.90
C TYR A 141 -2.26 12.24 15.49
N LYS A 142 -1.65 12.97 14.55
CA LYS A 142 -1.94 12.83 13.11
C LYS A 142 -1.14 11.68 12.48
N TYR A 143 0.02 11.37 13.05
CA TYR A 143 0.95 10.39 12.52
C TYR A 143 1.57 9.56 13.63
N ILE A 144 1.89 8.30 13.32
CA ILE A 144 2.78 7.45 14.10
C ILE A 144 4.02 7.19 13.25
N THR A 145 5.19 7.58 13.74
CA THR A 145 6.44 7.49 12.98
C THR A 145 7.37 6.51 13.66
N PHE A 146 7.49 5.33 13.08
CA PHE A 146 8.39 4.29 13.51
C PHE A 146 9.75 4.44 12.85
N ARG A 147 10.81 4.38 13.66
CA ARG A 147 12.19 4.25 13.20
C ARG A 147 12.72 2.88 13.57
N ARG A 148 13.40 2.23 12.62
CA ARG A 148 14.10 0.97 12.87
C ARG A 148 15.25 1.23 13.83
N VAL A 149 15.34 0.40 14.86
CA VAL A 149 16.42 0.39 15.84
C VAL A 149 17.11 -0.96 15.68
N ALA A 150 18.43 -0.97 15.68
CA ALA A 150 19.20 -2.21 15.72
C ALA A 150 18.82 -2.97 17.00
N GLY A 151 18.43 -4.24 16.85
CA GLY A 151 18.15 -5.16 17.95
C GLY A 151 19.40 -5.53 18.73
#